data_AF-A0A350QS35-F1
#
_entry.id   AF-A0A350QS35-F1
#
_cell.length_a   1.000
_cell.length_b   1.000
_cell.length_c   1.000
_cell.angle_alpha   90.00
_cell.angle_beta   90.00
_cell.angle_gamma   90.00
#
_symmetry.space_group_name_H-M   'P 1'
#
loop_
_entity.id
_entity.type
_entity.pdbx_description
1 polymer ?
#
loop_
_entity_poly.entity_id
_entity_poly.type
_entity_poly.pdbx_seq_one_letter_code
_entity_poly.pdbx_strand_id
1 'polypeptide(L)'
;LGSILEMEEVVDSIDSRFTGFGWSTQRSTWLFPRSELVFAKGDRRVLVILDADQLEPTMSRAVYQVSLAKRDEDDSSPTSD
;
A
#
# COMPACT_ATOMS: atom_id res chain seq x y z
N LEU A 1 1.59 -0.80 -27.47
CA LEU A 1 2.33 -0.05 -26.43
C LEU A 1 1.33 0.36 -25.37
N GLY A 2 1.05 -0.54 -24.41
CA GLY A 2 0.29 -0.19 -23.21
C GLY A 2 1.20 0.69 -22.37
N SER A 3 0.97 1.99 -22.42
CA SER A 3 1.84 2.98 -21.78
C SER A 3 1.71 2.90 -20.26
N ILE A 4 2.83 3.11 -19.56
CA ILE A 4 3.00 3.27 -18.11
C ILE A 4 1.87 4.09 -17.42
N LEU A 5 1.16 4.92 -18.19
CA LEU A 5 -0.05 5.67 -17.83
C LEU A 5 -1.19 4.81 -17.21
N GLU A 6 -1.34 3.53 -17.58
CA GLU A 6 -2.42 2.69 -17.03
C GLU A 6 -2.20 2.33 -15.55
N MET A 7 -0.98 2.46 -15.02
CA MET A 7 -0.70 2.12 -13.62
C MET A 7 -1.10 3.19 -12.61
N GLU A 8 -1.03 4.47 -12.99
CA GLU A 8 -1.47 5.56 -12.13
C GLU A 8 -2.98 5.45 -11.89
N GLU A 9 -3.76 5.17 -12.94
CA GLU A 9 -5.18 4.87 -12.84
C GLU A 9 -5.48 3.65 -11.94
N VAL A 10 -4.62 2.63 -11.97
CA VAL A 10 -4.74 1.45 -11.09
C VAL A 10 -4.46 1.83 -9.64
N VAL A 11 -3.42 2.63 -9.36
CA VAL A 11 -3.11 3.12 -8.01
C VAL A 11 -4.27 3.94 -7.45
N ASP A 12 -4.79 4.88 -8.23
CA ASP A 12 -5.92 5.72 -7.84
C ASP A 12 -7.19 4.90 -7.65
N SER A 13 -7.43 3.90 -8.50
CA SER A 13 -8.56 2.98 -8.36
C SER A 13 -8.48 2.16 -7.08
N ILE A 14 -7.28 1.69 -6.71
CA ILE A 14 -7.07 0.93 -5.47
C ILE A 14 -7.28 1.86 -4.27
N ASP A 15 -6.68 3.05 -4.27
CA ASP A 15 -6.82 4.02 -3.18
C ASP A 15 -8.29 4.42 -2.96
N SER A 16 -9.00 4.74 -4.04
CA SER A 16 -10.43 5.08 -4.03
C SER A 16 -11.29 3.94 -3.47
N ARG A 17 -10.99 2.68 -3.82
CA ARG A 17 -11.72 1.52 -3.25
C ARG A 17 -11.49 1.39 -1.75
N PHE A 18 -10.24 1.47 -1.29
CA PHE A 18 -9.92 1.33 0.13
C PHE A 18 -10.53 2.46 0.96
N THR A 19 -10.40 3.71 0.50
CA THR A 19 -10.99 4.89 1.16
C THR A 19 -12.52 4.83 1.16
N GLY A 20 -13.14 4.35 0.08
CA GLY A 20 -14.59 4.10 0.01
C GLY A 20 -15.09 3.07 1.04
N PHE A 21 -14.24 2.12 1.44
CA PHE A 21 -14.54 1.17 2.54
C PHE A 21 -14.14 1.69 3.93
N GLY A 22 -13.75 2.95 4.06
CA GLY A 22 -13.37 3.59 5.31
C GLY A 22 -11.99 3.17 5.84
N TRP A 23 -11.07 2.80 4.96
CA TRP A 23 -9.64 2.70 5.28
C TRP A 23 -8.96 4.06 5.08
N SER A 24 -7.94 4.35 5.88
CA SER A 24 -7.09 5.52 5.69
C SER A 24 -5.82 5.16 4.94
N THR A 25 -5.46 5.98 3.95
CA THR A 25 -4.20 5.87 3.23
C THR A 25 -3.06 6.41 4.09
N GLN A 26 -2.12 5.55 4.45
CA GLN A 26 -0.92 5.90 5.24
C GLN A 26 0.26 6.24 4.33
N ARG A 27 0.37 5.50 3.22
CA ARG A 27 1.38 5.72 2.19
C ARG A 27 0.77 5.33 0.86
N SER A 28 0.83 6.23 -0.11
CA SER A 28 0.57 5.91 -1.50
C SER A 28 1.74 6.45 -2.29
N THR A 29 2.62 5.56 -2.76
CA THR A 29 3.80 5.95 -3.50
C THR A 29 3.80 5.25 -4.84
N TRP A 30 3.73 6.05 -5.89
CA TRP A 30 3.90 5.59 -7.26
C TRP A 30 5.40 5.60 -7.62
N LEU A 31 5.94 4.41 -7.83
CA LEU A 31 7.32 4.20 -8.29
C LEU A 31 7.32 3.07 -9.32
N PHE A 32 8.11 3.24 -10.38
CA PHE A 32 8.36 2.20 -11.36
C PHE A 32 9.71 1.52 -11.06
N PRO A 33 9.82 0.18 -11.16
CA PRO A 33 8.78 -0.77 -11.53
C PRO A 33 7.89 -1.23 -10.37
N ARG A 34 8.12 -0.77 -9.14
CA ARG A 34 7.42 -1.28 -7.95
C ARG A 34 6.79 -0.14 -7.16
N SER A 35 5.48 -0.19 -6.98
CA SER A 35 4.71 0.75 -6.15
C SER A 35 4.21 0.07 -4.88
N GLU A 36 4.18 0.83 -3.78
CA GLU A 36 3.73 0.35 -2.47
C GLU A 36 2.62 1.25 -1.93
N LEU A 37 1.48 0.65 -1.58
CA LEU A 37 0.32 1.31 -0.99
C LEU A 37 0.06 0.71 0.39
N VAL A 38 -0.08 1.55 1.40
CA VAL A 38 -0.33 1.14 2.78
C VAL A 38 -1.63 1.76 3.26
N PHE A 39 -2.58 0.90 3.64
CA PHE A 39 -3.88 1.28 4.16
C PHE A 39 -4.04 0.82 5.60
N ALA A 40 -4.75 1.60 6.43
CA ALA A 40 -5.02 1.28 7.82
C ALA A 40 -6.52 1.40 8.16
N LYS A 41 -7.02 0.52 9.03
CA LYS A 41 -8.37 0.61 9.59
C LYS A 41 -8.42 -0.05 10.95
N GLY A 42 -8.59 0.75 12.01
CA GLY A 42 -8.49 0.28 13.39
C GLY A 42 -7.12 -0.33 13.67
N ASP A 43 -7.09 -1.58 14.10
CA ASP A 43 -5.89 -2.38 14.38
C ASP A 43 -5.41 -3.19 13.17
N ARG A 44 -5.86 -2.86 11.95
CA ARG A 44 -5.49 -3.58 10.72
C ARG A 44 -4.67 -2.69 9.80
N ARG A 45 -3.68 -3.30 9.14
CA ARG A 45 -2.88 -2.70 8.07
C ARG A 45 -2.83 -3.60 6.85
N VAL A 46 -3.01 -3.02 5.68
CA VAL A 46 -2.88 -3.69 4.38
C VAL A 46 -1.75 -3.05 3.62
N LEU A 47 -0.77 -3.85 3.20
CA LEU A 47 0.26 -3.47 2.25
C LEU A 47 -0.12 -4.07 0.89
N VAL A 48 -0.23 -3.21 -0.12
CA VAL A 48 -0.41 -3.60 -1.52
C VAL A 48 0.86 -3.26 -2.26
N ILE A 49 1.41 -4.26 -2.92
CA ILE A 49 2.60 -4.14 -3.74
C ILE A 49 2.19 -4.36 -5.18
N LEU A 50 2.47 -3.38 -6.03
CA LEU A 50 2.23 -3.45 -7.47
C LEU A 50 3.59 -3.54 -8.16
N ASP A 51 3.90 -4.71 -8.71
CA ASP A 51 5.09 -4.92 -9.52
C ASP A 51 4.70 -4.83 -11.01
N ALA A 52 5.25 -3.84 -11.70
CA ALA A 52 5.15 -3.62 -13.13
C ALA A 52 6.23 -4.42 -13.86
N ASP A 53 5.83 -5.25 -14.82
CA ASP A 53 6.80 -5.81 -15.76
C ASP A 53 7.18 -4.73 -16.78
N GLN A 54 8.48 -4.45 -16.91
CA GLN A 54 8.99 -3.42 -17.83
C GLN A 54 8.79 -3.78 -19.30
N LEU A 55 8.68 -5.08 -19.62
CA LEU A 55 8.54 -5.59 -20.98
C LEU A 55 7.07 -5.78 -21.36
N GLU A 56 6.22 -6.14 -20.40
CA GLU A 56 4.79 -6.35 -20.59
C GLU A 56 3.94 -5.71 -19.47
N PRO A 57 3.71 -4.38 -19.50
CA PRO A 57 2.97 -3.68 -18.43
C PRO A 57 1.56 -4.22 -18.17
N THR A 58 0.91 -4.84 -19.17
CA THR A 58 -0.38 -5.52 -19.02
C THR A 58 -0.33 -6.79 -18.16
N MET A 59 0.86 -7.34 -17.89
CA MET A 59 1.09 -8.53 -17.07
C MET A 59 1.46 -8.18 -15.61
N SER A 60 1.28 -6.93 -15.22
CA SER A 60 1.59 -6.44 -13.88
C SER A 60 0.84 -7.20 -12.79
N ARG A 61 1.55 -7.50 -11.70
CA ARG A 61 1.03 -8.33 -10.61
C ARG A 61 0.81 -7.48 -9.36
N ALA A 62 -0.38 -7.60 -8.78
CA ALA A 62 -0.71 -7.03 -7.48
C ALA A 62 -0.61 -8.12 -6.40
N VAL A 63 0.25 -7.90 -5.40
CA VAL A 63 0.38 -8.75 -4.22
C VAL A 63 -0.18 -8.02 -3.01
N TYR A 64 -1.08 -8.68 -2.27
CA TYR A 64 -1.73 -8.12 -1.09
C TYR A 64 -1.21 -8.83 0.15
N GLN A 65 -0.62 -8.08 1.07
CA GLN A 65 -0.22 -8.56 2.39
C GLN A 65 -1.06 -7.88 3.47
N VAL A 66 -1.85 -8.67 4.19
CA VAL A 66 -2.67 -8.20 5.32
C VAL A 66 -1.94 -8.51 6.62
N SER A 67 -1.82 -7.51 7.48
CA SER A 67 -1.24 -7.65 8.81
C SER A 67 -2.15 -6.99 9.84
N LEU A 68 -2.17 -7.53 11.06
CA LEU A 68 -2.63 -6.73 12.19
C LEU A 68 -1.59 -5.64 12.41
N ALA A 69 -2.04 -4.39 12.50
CA ALA A 69 -1.20 -3.32 13.00
C ALA A 69 -0.71 -3.80 14.37
N LYS A 70 0.61 -3.98 14.53
CA LYS A 70 1.15 -4.15 15.88
C LYS A 70 0.57 -3.01 16.70
N ARG A 71 -0.17 -3.32 17.77
CA ARG A 71 -0.36 -2.34 18.83
C ARG A 71 1.05 -1.96 19.24
N ASP A 72 1.37 -0.67 19.17
CA ASP A 72 2.53 -0.15 19.86
C ASP A 72 2.30 -0.39 21.36
N GLU A 73 2.59 -1.61 21.82
CA GLU A 73 2.88 -1.92 23.23
C GLU A 73 4.40 -1.73 23.37
N ASP A 74 4.80 -0.50 23.68
CA ASP A 74 5.33 -0.18 25.01
C ASP A 74 5.74 1.30 25.10
N ASP A 75 4.82 2.08 25.67
CA ASP A 75 5.16 3.22 26.50
C ASP A 75 5.77 2.66 27.80
N SER A 76 7.09 2.68 27.92
CA SER A 76 7.80 2.61 29.20
C SER A 76 9.22 3.12 29.03
N SER A 77 9.37 4.42 29.24
CA SER A 77 10.66 5.06 29.49
C SER A 77 11.26 4.47 30.78
N PRO A 78 12.49 3.93 30.79
CA PRO A 78 13.25 3.86 32.02
C PRO A 78 13.93 5.22 32.22
N THR A 79 13.35 6.10 33.03
CA THR A 79 14.17 7.01 33.83
C THR A 79 15.00 6.14 34.76
N SER A 80 16.30 6.05 34.50
CA SER A 80 17.26 5.54 35.48
C SER A 80 18.06 6.72 36.01
N ASP A 81 17.96 6.88 37.33
CA ASP A 81 18.77 7.71 38.22
C ASP A 81 20.27 7.36 38.11
#